data_AF-A0A401PZ87-F1
#
_entry.id   AF-A0A401PZ87-F1
#
_cell.length_a   1.000
_cell.length_b   1.000
_cell.length_c   1.000
_cell.angle_alpha   90.00
_cell.angle_beta   90.00
_cell.angle_gamma   90.00
#
_symmetry.space_group_name_H-M   'P 1'
#
loop_
_entity.id
_entity.type
_entity.pdbx_description
1 polymer ?
#
loop_
_entity_poly.entity_id
_entity_poly.type
_entity_poly.pdbx_seq_one_letter_code
_entity_poly.pdbx_strand_id
1 'polypeptide(L)'
;MCKLHTDNSGSPALLGEDNELERTFFIRMKSTLTKRGVHVKSSGFKVIHVTGRLRSRISLPHTRALPTSFMGMVALAHTLPPSTINEVRIECHMFVSRVSLDLQIIYCENRLVSPLPEDENGSEHRPGIPS
;
A
#
# COMPACT_ATOMS: atom_id res chain seq x y z
N MET A 1 -17.52 -17.31 -0.50
CA MET A 1 -16.45 -18.19 0.00
C MET A 1 -15.37 -18.23 -1.06
N CYS A 2 -14.32 -17.43 -0.89
CA CYS A 2 -13.21 -17.39 -1.86
C CYS A 2 -12.29 -18.58 -1.53
N LYS A 3 -12.26 -19.59 -2.40
CA LYS A 3 -11.23 -20.64 -2.35
C LYS A 3 -9.94 -20.03 -2.90
N LEU A 4 -8.92 -19.84 -2.05
CA LEU A 4 -7.57 -19.59 -2.54
C LEU A 4 -7.02 -20.91 -3.08
N HIS A 5 -6.70 -20.95 -4.36
CA HIS A 5 -5.88 -22.00 -4.95
C HIS A 5 -4.41 -21.63 -4.68
N THR A 6 -3.63 -22.56 -4.15
CA THR A 6 -2.19 -22.35 -3.90
C THR A 6 -1.44 -23.17 -4.94
N ASP A 7 -0.79 -22.51 -5.89
CA ASP A 7 0.11 -23.15 -6.84
C ASP A 7 1.47 -23.33 -6.15
N ASN A 8 1.96 -24.56 -6.11
CA ASN A 8 3.16 -24.96 -5.37
C ASN A 8 4.34 -25.08 -6.34
N SER A 9 5.11 -24.00 -6.49
CA SER A 9 6.40 -24.02 -7.18
C SER A 9 7.46 -23.32 -6.32
N GLY A 10 8.46 -24.08 -5.87
CA GLY A 10 9.61 -23.54 -5.13
C GLY A 10 10.33 -24.57 -4.27
N SER A 11 11.50 -25.02 -4.73
CA SER A 11 12.44 -25.92 -4.06
C SER A 11 13.06 -25.30 -2.80
N PRO A 12 13.60 -26.09 -1.84
CA PRO A 12 14.10 -25.56 -0.57
C PRO A 12 15.51 -25.01 -0.76
N ALA A 13 15.67 -23.68 -0.70
CA ALA A 13 16.97 -23.03 -0.60
C ALA A 13 17.16 -22.48 0.81
N LEU A 14 18.25 -22.91 1.46
CA LEU A 14 18.59 -22.74 2.86
C LEU A 14 18.96 -21.30 3.28
N LEU A 15 18.08 -20.31 3.04
CA LEU A 15 18.17 -18.97 3.65
C LEU A 15 16.76 -18.35 3.81
N GLY A 16 16.18 -18.50 5.01
CA GLY A 16 15.07 -17.66 5.47
C GLY A 16 13.65 -18.24 5.38
N GLU A 17 13.39 -19.38 6.03
CA GLU A 17 12.02 -19.95 6.19
C GLU A 17 11.01 -18.96 6.82
N ASP A 18 11.49 -17.88 7.42
CA ASP A 18 10.63 -16.88 8.04
C ASP A 18 9.89 -15.97 7.05
N ASN A 19 10.56 -15.55 5.97
CA ASN A 19 9.94 -14.63 5.00
C ASN A 19 9.05 -15.37 3.99
N GLU A 20 9.33 -16.65 3.71
CA GLU A 20 8.56 -17.45 2.73
C GLU A 20 7.11 -17.70 3.14
N LEU A 21 6.77 -17.49 4.42
CA LEU A 21 5.40 -17.66 4.93
C LEU A 21 4.64 -16.35 5.06
N GLU A 22 5.29 -15.20 4.88
CA GLU A 22 4.63 -13.89 4.87
C GLU A 22 3.81 -13.70 3.59
N ARG A 23 2.60 -13.18 3.72
CA ARG A 23 1.66 -12.97 2.63
C ARG A 23 1.01 -11.60 2.76
N THR A 24 1.00 -10.89 1.64
CA THR A 24 0.37 -9.58 1.50
C THR A 24 -0.54 -9.59 0.28
N PHE A 25 -1.81 -9.25 0.47
CA PHE A 25 -2.79 -9.26 -0.62
C PHE A 25 -3.99 -8.35 -0.33
N PHE A 26 -4.84 -8.15 -1.33
CA PHE A 26 -6.07 -7.38 -1.20
C PHE A 26 -7.30 -8.28 -1.35
N ILE A 27 -8.32 -8.07 -0.51
CA ILE A 27 -9.62 -8.74 -0.64
C ILE A 27 -10.77 -7.75 -0.61
N ARG A 28 -11.84 -8.09 -1.36
CA ARG A 28 -13.13 -7.38 -1.26
C ARG A 28 -14.01 -8.09 -0.25
N MET A 29 -14.24 -7.43 0.89
CA MET A 29 -15.14 -7.93 1.94
C MET A 29 -16.48 -7.17 1.90
N LYS A 30 -17.57 -7.90 2.12
CA LYS A 30 -18.91 -7.30 2.26
C LYS A 30 -18.95 -6.45 3.54
N SER A 31 -19.38 -5.20 3.42
CA SER A 31 -19.50 -4.24 4.52
C SER A 31 -20.95 -3.82 4.69
N THR A 32 -21.36 -3.64 5.95
CA THR A 32 -22.66 -3.09 6.35
C THR A 32 -22.54 -1.63 6.79
N LEU A 33 -21.33 -1.04 6.75
CA LEU A 33 -21.12 0.35 7.10
C LEU A 33 -21.64 1.25 5.98
N THR A 34 -22.60 2.12 6.31
CA THR A 34 -23.18 3.07 5.36
C THR A 34 -22.25 4.25 5.14
N LYS A 35 -22.30 4.85 3.93
CA LYS A 35 -21.73 6.17 3.68
C LYS A 35 -22.55 7.18 4.49
N ARG A 36 -21.89 8.08 5.25
CA ARG A 36 -22.55 9.09 6.09
C ARG A 36 -23.60 9.84 5.27
N GLY A 37 -24.86 9.85 5.73
CA GLY A 37 -25.98 10.56 5.08
C GLY A 37 -26.89 9.74 4.16
N VAL A 38 -26.65 8.43 3.99
CA VAL A 38 -27.53 7.57 3.18
C VAL A 38 -28.15 6.47 4.07
N HIS A 39 -29.44 6.61 4.38
CA HIS A 39 -30.25 5.63 5.15
C HIS A 39 -30.64 4.39 4.33
N VAL A 40 -29.88 4.06 3.29
CA VAL A 40 -30.08 2.83 2.50
C VAL A 40 -29.07 1.82 3.02
N LYS A 41 -29.57 0.68 3.52
CA LYS A 41 -28.76 -0.50 3.89
C LYS A 41 -28.21 -1.17 2.62
N SER A 42 -27.50 -0.43 1.76
CA SER A 42 -26.78 -1.06 0.65
C SER A 42 -25.55 -1.71 1.25
N SER A 43 -25.47 -3.03 1.16
CA SER A 43 -24.26 -3.72 1.54
C SER A 43 -23.21 -3.48 0.46
N GLY A 44 -22.29 -2.55 0.72
CA GLY A 44 -21.15 -2.26 -0.15
C GLY A 44 -20.02 -3.26 0.04
N PHE A 45 -19.04 -3.28 -0.87
CA PHE A 45 -17.79 -3.99 -0.67
C PHE A 45 -16.69 -3.00 -0.28
N LYS A 46 -15.83 -3.40 0.66
CA LYS A 46 -14.61 -2.66 1.01
C LYS A 46 -13.39 -3.47 0.59
N VAL A 47 -12.40 -2.78 0.03
CA VAL A 47 -11.08 -3.36 -0.23
C VAL A 47 -10.29 -3.32 1.07
N ILE A 48 -9.76 -4.48 1.47
CA ILE A 48 -8.98 -4.69 2.68
C ILE A 48 -7.59 -5.15 2.28
N HIS A 49 -6.58 -4.43 2.75
CA HIS A 49 -5.19 -4.84 2.70
C HIS A 49 -4.92 -5.83 3.83
N VAL A 50 -4.54 -7.06 3.49
CA VAL A 50 -4.25 -8.12 4.45
C VAL A 50 -2.76 -8.41 4.41
N THR A 51 -2.10 -8.29 5.56
CA THR A 51 -0.69 -8.59 5.74
C THR A 51 -0.54 -9.55 6.91
N GLY A 52 0.09 -10.70 6.71
CA GLY A 52 0.22 -11.69 7.75
C GLY A 52 1.09 -12.87 7.37
N ARG A 53 1.06 -13.92 8.19
CA ARG A 53 1.91 -15.09 8.02
C ARG A 53 1.13 -16.40 8.07
N LEU A 54 1.50 -17.33 7.18
CA LEU A 54 1.00 -18.69 7.17
C LEU A 54 1.64 -19.51 8.29
N ARG A 55 0.84 -20.29 9.01
CA ARG A 55 1.31 -21.26 10.00
C ARG A 55 1.39 -22.64 9.34
N SER A 56 2.59 -23.21 9.27
CA SER A 56 2.79 -24.58 8.77
C SER A 56 2.54 -25.63 9.86
N ARG A 57 2.00 -26.79 9.49
CA ARG A 57 2.00 -28.00 10.31
C ARG A 57 3.24 -28.81 9.97
N ILE A 58 4.21 -28.81 10.87
CA ILE A 58 5.35 -29.74 10.78
C ILE A 58 4.83 -31.14 11.12
N SER A 59 4.84 -32.05 10.16
CA SER A 59 4.56 -33.47 10.39
C SER A 59 5.85 -34.20 10.75
N LEU A 60 5.84 -34.98 11.83
CA LEU A 60 7.01 -35.75 12.28
C LEU A 60 7.42 -36.80 11.21
N PRO A 61 8.73 -37.09 11.05
CA PRO A 61 9.28 -37.78 9.89
C PRO A 61 9.11 -39.32 9.90
N HIS A 62 8.14 -39.88 10.65
CA HIS A 62 8.07 -41.34 10.79
C HIS A 62 7.32 -42.05 9.65
N THR A 63 6.59 -41.32 8.79
CA THR A 63 5.89 -41.93 7.66
C THR A 63 5.83 -40.93 6.51
N ARG A 64 6.53 -41.23 5.41
CA ARG A 64 6.47 -40.62 4.07
C ARG A 64 6.14 -39.12 4.04
N ALA A 65 7.15 -38.32 3.67
CA ALA A 65 7.05 -36.88 3.34
C ALA A 65 5.69 -36.49 2.75
N LEU A 66 4.76 -36.07 3.62
CA LEU A 66 3.52 -35.44 3.22
C LEU A 66 3.86 -33.97 2.92
N PRO A 67 3.29 -33.36 1.87
CA PRO A 67 3.50 -31.95 1.60
C PRO A 67 3.15 -31.13 2.84
N THR A 68 3.98 -30.14 3.16
CA THR A 68 3.76 -29.18 4.26
C THR A 68 2.33 -28.67 4.19
N SER A 69 1.50 -29.05 5.16
CA SER A 69 0.11 -28.62 5.18
C SER A 69 0.01 -27.33 5.98
N PHE A 70 -0.54 -26.27 5.38
CA PHE A 70 -0.76 -25.03 6.10
C PHE A 70 -1.96 -25.20 7.04
N MET A 71 -1.74 -24.81 8.28
CA MET A 71 -2.70 -24.84 9.38
C MET A 71 -3.73 -23.70 9.27
N GLY A 72 -3.28 -22.58 8.73
CA GLY A 72 -4.04 -21.34 8.60
C GLY A 72 -3.12 -20.13 8.51
N MET A 73 -3.70 -18.93 8.63
CA MET A 73 -2.98 -17.66 8.56
C MET A 73 -3.34 -16.78 9.75
N VAL A 74 -2.35 -16.06 10.29
CA VAL A 74 -2.57 -14.96 11.24
C VAL A 74 -2.21 -13.67 10.52
N ALA A 75 -3.13 -12.70 10.46
CA ALA A 75 -2.93 -11.49 9.67
C ALA A 75 -3.61 -10.26 10.29
N LEU A 76 -3.05 -9.10 9.96
CA LEU A 76 -3.64 -7.78 10.15
C LEU A 76 -4.43 -7.39 8.91
N ALA A 77 -5.53 -6.67 9.11
CA ALA A 77 -6.46 -6.26 8.08
C ALA A 77 -6.70 -4.75 8.17
N HIS A 78 -6.22 -4.00 7.17
CA HIS A 78 -6.37 -2.55 7.10
C HIS A 78 -7.30 -2.17 5.95
N THR A 79 -8.30 -1.34 6.25
CA THR A 79 -9.12 -0.72 5.19
C THR A 79 -8.31 0.33 4.46
N LEU A 80 -8.41 0.37 3.13
CA LEU A 80 -7.81 1.47 2.38
C LEU A 80 -8.42 2.81 2.80
N PRO A 81 -7.63 3.90 2.80
CA PRO A 81 -8.14 5.25 3.03
C PRO A 81 -9.33 5.53 2.10
N PRO A 82 -10.40 6.19 2.59
CA PRO A 82 -11.50 6.62 1.74
C PRO A 82 -10.96 7.42 0.55
N SER A 83 -11.49 7.17 -0.65
CA SER A 83 -11.08 7.87 -1.88
C SER A 83 -11.45 9.37 -1.88
N THR A 84 -12.18 9.84 -0.87
CA THR A 84 -12.49 11.26 -0.68
C THR A 84 -11.37 11.96 0.09
N ILE A 85 -10.62 12.80 -0.61
CA ILE A 85 -9.49 13.61 -0.12
C ILE A 85 -9.75 14.37 1.19
N ASN A 86 -10.99 14.77 1.46
CA ASN A 86 -11.35 15.57 2.64
C ASN A 86 -11.26 14.81 3.98
N GLU A 87 -11.14 13.48 3.96
CA GLU A 87 -11.12 12.67 5.19
C GLU A 87 -9.70 12.29 5.64
N VAL A 88 -8.67 12.55 4.83
CA VAL A 88 -7.26 12.25 5.15
C VAL A 88 -6.53 13.55 5.46
N ARG A 89 -5.97 13.68 6.67
CA ARG A 89 -5.06 14.78 7.00
C ARG A 89 -3.75 14.55 6.24
N ILE A 90 -3.44 15.43 5.31
CA ILE A 90 -2.22 15.37 4.50
C ILE A 90 -1.11 16.05 5.29
N GLU A 91 -0.08 15.30 5.63
CA GLU A 91 1.11 15.83 6.31
C GLU A 91 2.07 16.47 5.30
N CYS A 92 3.02 17.28 5.75
CA CYS A 92 3.97 17.99 4.88
C CYS A 92 4.85 17.07 4.02
N HIS A 93 4.99 15.79 4.39
CA HIS A 93 5.71 14.77 3.64
C HIS A 93 4.82 13.96 2.68
N MET A 94 3.54 14.33 2.56
CA MET A 94 2.58 13.71 1.65
C MET A 94 2.17 14.70 0.56
N PHE A 95 1.87 14.19 -0.64
CA PHE A 95 1.35 15.00 -1.75
C PHE A 95 0.18 14.29 -2.43
N VAL A 96 -0.65 15.06 -3.14
CA VAL A 96 -1.77 14.51 -3.91
C VAL A 96 -1.46 14.53 -5.39
N SER A 97 -1.68 13.40 -6.05
CA SER A 97 -1.69 13.29 -7.51
C SER A 97 -2.98 12.64 -7.99
N ARG A 98 -3.53 13.17 -9.09
CA ARG A 98 -4.64 12.57 -9.82
C ARG A 98 -4.06 11.89 -11.05
N VAL A 99 -4.29 10.59 -11.14
CA VAL A 99 -3.78 9.75 -12.23
C VAL A 99 -4.97 9.13 -12.97
N SER A 100 -4.86 9.03 -14.29
CA SER A 100 -5.82 8.33 -15.13
C SER A 100 -5.67 6.80 -15.04
N LEU A 101 -6.58 6.04 -15.63
CA LEU A 101 -6.51 4.56 -15.61
C LEU A 101 -5.33 4.02 -16.43
N ASP A 102 -4.87 4.77 -17.42
CA ASP A 102 -3.64 4.54 -18.21
C ASP A 102 -2.37 5.07 -17.53
N LEU A 103 -2.46 5.39 -16.23
CA LEU A 103 -1.34 5.80 -15.38
C LEU A 103 -0.70 7.15 -15.77
N GLN A 104 -1.40 7.99 -16.52
CA GLN A 104 -0.97 9.34 -16.86
C GLN A 104 -1.32 10.33 -15.74
N ILE A 105 -0.37 11.20 -15.38
CA ILE A 105 -0.58 12.23 -14.36
C ILE A 105 -1.44 13.34 -14.97
N ILE A 106 -2.65 13.50 -14.44
CA ILE A 106 -3.58 14.57 -14.82
C ILE A 106 -3.33 15.81 -13.97
N TYR A 107 -2.98 15.62 -12.70
CA TYR A 107 -2.74 16.71 -11.75
C TYR A 107 -1.74 16.24 -10.70
N CYS A 108 -0.82 17.11 -10.31
CA CYS A 108 0.12 16.88 -9.22
C CYS A 108 0.21 18.15 -8.39
N GLU A 109 0.18 18.02 -7.06
CA GLU A 109 0.30 19.14 -6.14
C GLU A 109 1.69 19.82 -6.25
N ASN A 110 1.71 21.16 -6.27
CA ASN A 110 2.93 21.96 -6.46
C ASN A 110 3.94 21.91 -5.29
N ARG A 111 3.62 21.25 -4.17
CA ARG A 111 4.50 21.15 -2.99
C ARG A 111 5.81 20.41 -3.25
N LEU A 112 5.86 19.59 -4.30
CA LEU A 112 7.10 18.93 -4.74
C LEU A 112 8.12 19.90 -5.34
N VAL A 113 7.70 21.13 -5.65
CA VAL A 113 8.54 22.18 -6.24
C VAL A 113 8.83 23.22 -5.16
N SER A 114 9.59 22.85 -4.13
CA SER A 114 10.31 23.86 -3.35
C SER A 114 11.51 24.31 -4.20
N PRO A 115 11.61 25.60 -4.60
CA PRO A 115 12.83 26.10 -5.19
C PRO A 115 13.96 25.87 -4.17
N LEU A 116 15.06 25.27 -4.61
CA LEU A 116 16.32 25.42 -3.88
C LEU A 116 16.55 26.94 -3.70
N PRO A 117 17.06 27.39 -2.55
CA PRO A 117 17.38 28.81 -2.38
C PRO A 117 18.38 29.18 -3.48
N GLU A 118 17.94 30.00 -4.44
CA GLU A 118 18.85 30.69 -5.34
C GLU A 118 19.73 31.55 -4.42
N ASP A 119 21.02 31.23 -4.37
CA ASP A 119 22.01 32.06 -3.69
C ASP A 119 21.99 33.45 -4.34
N GLU A 120 21.35 34.42 -3.68
CA GLU A 120 21.51 35.85 -3.99
C GLU A 120 22.96 36.25 -3.67
N ASN A 121 23.89 35.95 -4.57
CA ASN A 121 25.22 36.55 -4.54
C ASN A 121 25.25 37.75 -5.49
N GLY A 122 25.21 38.93 -4.88
CA GLY A 122 25.25 40.20 -5.56
C GLY A 122 26.51 40.42 -6.39
N SER A 123 26.34 41.16 -7.50
CA SER A 123 27.37 42.09 -7.96
C SER A 123 26.69 43.29 -8.61
N GLU A 124 26.49 44.30 -7.79
CA GLU A 124 26.06 45.65 -8.16
C GLU A 124 27.19 46.30 -8.99
N HIS A 125 27.12 46.25 -10.33
CA HIS A 125 27.98 47.06 -11.19
C HIS A 125 27.34 48.45 -11.38
N ARG A 126 27.79 49.39 -10.55
CA ARG A 126 27.43 50.81 -10.59
C ARG A 126 27.95 51.44 -11.90
N PRO A 127 27.12 52.09 -12.73
CA PRO A 127 27.64 52.97 -13.77
C PRO A 127 28.10 54.29 -13.13
N GLY A 128 29.34 54.69 -13.42
CA GLY A 128 29.91 55.98 -13.00
C GLY A 128 29.12 57.16 -13.59
N ILE A 129 28.81 58.12 -12.73
CA ILE A 129 28.16 59.42 -13.04
C ILE A 129 29.27 60.44 -13.41
N PRO A 130 29.02 61.42 -14.29
CA PRO A 130 30.06 62.11 -15.06
C PRO A 130 30.69 63.31 -14.34
N SER A 131 31.82 63.77 -14.86
CA SER A 131 32.31 65.15 -14.78
C SER A 131 33.06 65.48 -16.07
#